data_AF-A0A6N3H695-F1
#
_entry.id   AF-A0A6N3H695-F1
#
_cell.length_a   1.000
_cell.length_b   1.000
_cell.length_c   1.000
_cell.angle_alpha   90.00
_cell.angle_beta   90.00
_cell.angle_gamma   90.00
#
_symmetry.space_group_name_H-M   'P 1'
#
loop_
_entity.id
_entity.type
_entity.pdbx_description
1 polymer ?
#
loop_
_entity_poly.entity_id
_entity_poly.type
_entity_poly.pdbx_seq_one_letter_code
_entity_poly.pdbx_strand_id
1 'polypeptide(L)'
;MKYEPEKFEASGIHEVRELGMGKDLSRDICNMLNAVGGGEWNAARLPGESEAHAVERMCREINNPEKKQEFMQFWLDYLKRKQPEYGLEIQIARVLTELNSLPPKIQNPQMDVLKVLCENKEFLDSQKYQGAIIYHILKMEAHGEDTYQGLAEYGQDRAVSFSPSAHKTVEFNIGYAYTDKYLFGLLEEGYKIAAMTMDGHLDAWEELSRWGIGAIPHKMGVADYLEYCKENNISAAAIKAATGWEVLDLFKMAELEKQDSAYKPHLESRHNSR
;
A
#
# COMPACT_ATOMS: atom_id res chain seq x y z
N MET A 1 -33.22 -10.02 22.50
CA MET A 1 -32.60 -11.08 21.68
C MET A 1 -31.12 -10.79 21.68
N LYS A 2 -30.31 -11.59 22.38
CA LYS A 2 -28.85 -11.39 22.50
C LYS A 2 -28.19 -12.19 21.37
N TYR A 3 -27.31 -11.54 20.62
CA TYR A 3 -26.49 -12.15 19.57
C TYR A 3 -25.22 -12.68 20.23
N GLU A 4 -25.02 -13.99 20.22
CA GLU A 4 -23.74 -14.61 20.59
C GLU A 4 -22.97 -14.91 19.29
N PRO A 5 -21.71 -14.49 19.16
CA PRO A 5 -20.89 -14.87 18.02
C PRO A 5 -20.40 -16.32 18.20
N GLU A 6 -20.74 -17.18 17.24
CA GLU A 6 -20.21 -18.55 17.19
C GLU A 6 -18.69 -18.51 17.01
N LYS A 7 -17.97 -19.09 17.98
CA LYS A 7 -16.56 -19.44 17.84
C LYS A 7 -16.47 -20.66 16.94
N PHE A 8 -15.82 -20.53 15.79
CA PHE A 8 -15.54 -21.66 14.90
C PHE A 8 -14.19 -22.30 15.24
N GLU A 9 -14.24 -23.59 15.58
CA GLU A 9 -13.08 -24.44 15.81
C GLU A 9 -12.42 -24.82 14.49
N ALA A 10 -11.13 -24.52 14.37
CA ALA A 10 -10.26 -25.00 13.32
C ALA A 10 -10.06 -26.53 13.45
N SER A 11 -11.00 -27.32 12.96
CA SER A 11 -10.85 -28.77 12.85
C SER A 11 -11.08 -29.18 11.40
N GLY A 12 -10.00 -29.55 10.70
CA GLY A 12 -10.12 -30.08 9.35
C GLY A 12 -8.99 -29.79 8.35
N ILE A 13 -7.80 -29.33 8.75
CA ILE A 13 -6.65 -29.33 7.82
C ILE A 13 -5.98 -30.71 7.92
N HIS A 14 -6.56 -31.72 7.26
CA HIS A 14 -5.83 -32.96 6.99
C HIS A 14 -4.64 -32.66 6.08
N GLU A 15 -3.52 -33.34 6.35
CA GLU A 15 -2.21 -33.13 5.71
C GLU A 15 -2.26 -33.10 4.18
N VAL A 16 -2.39 -31.91 3.59
CA VAL A 16 -1.90 -31.66 2.23
C VAL A 16 -0.38 -31.54 2.33
N ARG A 17 0.28 -32.70 2.26
CA ARG A 17 1.72 -32.82 2.01
C ARG A 17 1.88 -33.20 0.54
N GLU A 18 1.39 -32.35 -0.35
CA GLU A 18 1.53 -32.54 -1.80
C GLU A 18 2.54 -31.53 -2.36
N LEU A 19 3.74 -32.06 -2.61
CA LEU A 19 4.74 -31.62 -3.59
C LEU A 19 4.67 -30.15 -4.04
N GLY A 20 5.35 -29.27 -3.29
CA GLY A 20 5.81 -27.96 -3.77
C GLY A 20 5.27 -26.74 -3.03
N MET A 21 4.12 -26.85 -2.36
CA MET A 21 3.49 -25.74 -1.64
C MET A 21 3.43 -26.01 -0.12
N GLY A 22 3.92 -25.07 0.69
CA GLY A 22 3.84 -25.15 2.14
C GLY A 22 2.40 -25.02 2.65
N LYS A 23 2.09 -25.63 3.80
CA LYS A 23 0.77 -25.49 4.46
C LYS A 23 0.42 -24.02 4.76
N ASP A 24 1.43 -23.15 4.85
CA ASP A 24 1.28 -21.73 5.14
C ASP A 24 0.63 -20.97 3.97
N LEU A 25 1.02 -21.24 2.72
CA LEU A 25 0.45 -20.60 1.53
C LEU A 25 -1.04 -20.87 1.34
N SER A 26 -1.49 -22.11 1.61
CA SER A 26 -2.92 -22.47 1.51
C SER A 26 -3.76 -21.68 2.50
N ARG A 27 -3.25 -21.50 3.73
CA ARG A 27 -3.89 -20.68 4.75
C ARG A 27 -3.91 -19.21 4.35
N ASP A 28 -2.83 -18.70 3.78
CA ASP A 28 -2.73 -17.30 3.39
C ASP A 28 -3.64 -16.96 2.20
N ILE A 29 -3.77 -17.87 1.23
CA ILE A 29 -4.77 -17.79 0.16
C ILE A 29 -6.18 -17.72 0.75
N CYS A 30 -6.50 -18.58 1.72
CA CYS A 30 -7.80 -18.59 2.38
C CYS A 30 -8.08 -17.27 3.14
N ASN A 31 -7.11 -16.78 3.92
CA ASN A 31 -7.22 -15.52 4.65
C ASN A 31 -7.45 -14.33 3.71
N MET A 32 -6.65 -14.25 2.64
CA MET A 32 -6.77 -13.23 1.59
C MET A 32 -8.16 -13.23 0.95
N LEU A 33 -8.70 -14.42 0.65
CA LEU A 33 -10.01 -14.58 0.02
C LEU A 33 -11.17 -14.24 0.97
N ASN A 34 -11.02 -14.52 2.27
CA ASN A 34 -12.01 -14.13 3.28
C ASN A 34 -12.01 -12.62 3.55
N ALA A 35 -10.91 -11.93 3.25
CA ALA A 35 -10.78 -10.48 3.42
C ALA A 35 -11.37 -9.68 2.25
N VAL A 36 -11.70 -10.30 1.12
CA VAL A 36 -12.38 -9.62 0.01
C VAL A 36 -13.91 -9.69 0.13
N GLY A 37 -14.60 -8.76 -0.52
CA GLY A 37 -16.05 -8.75 -0.58
C GLY A 37 -16.63 -10.05 -1.16
N GLY A 38 -17.85 -10.40 -0.73
CA GLY A 38 -18.50 -11.65 -1.15
C GLY A 38 -18.66 -11.80 -2.67
N GLY A 39 -18.72 -10.70 -3.43
CA GLY A 39 -18.75 -10.73 -4.89
C GLY A 39 -17.45 -11.24 -5.51
N GLU A 40 -16.31 -10.72 -5.07
CA GLU A 40 -14.99 -11.15 -5.51
C GLU A 40 -14.64 -12.56 -5.03
N TRP A 41 -15.06 -12.92 -3.82
CA TRP A 41 -14.95 -14.30 -3.33
C TRP A 41 -15.73 -15.28 -4.21
N ASN A 42 -17.00 -14.95 -4.52
CA ASN A 42 -17.85 -15.79 -5.36
C ASN A 42 -17.33 -15.92 -6.80
N ALA A 43 -16.71 -14.88 -7.35
CA ALA A 43 -16.10 -14.94 -8.68
C ALA A 43 -14.95 -15.95 -8.78
N ALA A 44 -14.29 -16.24 -7.65
CA ALA A 44 -13.20 -17.21 -7.58
C ALA A 44 -13.69 -18.67 -7.39
N ARG A 45 -14.95 -18.87 -7.00
CA ARG A 45 -15.56 -20.19 -6.71
C ARG A 45 -16.32 -20.74 -7.90
N LEU A 46 -16.36 -22.07 -8.02
CA LEU A 46 -17.28 -22.74 -8.93
C LEU A 46 -18.72 -22.72 -8.36
N PRO A 47 -19.77 -22.73 -9.20
CA PRO A 47 -21.15 -22.76 -8.73
C PRO A 47 -21.42 -23.92 -7.77
N GLY A 48 -21.85 -23.63 -6.54
CA GLY A 48 -22.18 -24.63 -5.51
C GLY A 48 -20.97 -25.25 -4.78
N GLU A 49 -19.75 -24.81 -5.09
CA GLU A 49 -18.53 -25.29 -4.43
C GLU A 49 -18.41 -24.75 -3.00
N SER A 50 -18.01 -25.58 -2.02
CA SER A 50 -17.75 -25.13 -0.65
C SER A 50 -16.42 -24.35 -0.55
N GLU A 51 -16.23 -23.57 0.51
CA GLU A 51 -15.00 -22.79 0.71
C GLU A 51 -13.75 -23.68 0.80
N ALA A 52 -13.83 -24.76 1.57
CA ALA A 52 -12.76 -25.73 1.69
C ALA A 52 -12.39 -26.36 0.34
N HIS A 53 -13.38 -26.76 -0.45
CA HIS A 53 -13.12 -27.33 -1.78
C HIS A 53 -12.56 -26.30 -2.76
N ALA A 54 -12.99 -25.04 -2.68
CA ALA A 54 -12.44 -23.97 -3.51
C ALA A 54 -10.97 -23.72 -3.19
N VAL A 55 -10.61 -23.65 -1.91
CA VAL A 55 -9.21 -23.48 -1.46
C VAL A 55 -8.36 -24.68 -1.88
N GLU A 56 -8.85 -25.90 -1.68
CA GLU A 56 -8.15 -27.13 -2.12
C GLU A 56 -7.94 -27.16 -3.63
N ARG A 57 -8.98 -26.83 -4.41
CA ARG A 57 -8.89 -26.73 -5.86
C ARG A 57 -7.88 -25.69 -6.29
N MET A 58 -7.95 -24.47 -5.76
CA MET A 58 -6.99 -23.40 -6.08
C MET A 58 -5.57 -23.82 -5.73
N CYS A 59 -5.34 -24.43 -4.56
CA CYS A 59 -4.03 -24.91 -4.16
C CYS A 59 -3.50 -26.00 -5.11
N ARG A 60 -4.36 -26.90 -5.59
CA ARG A 60 -4.00 -27.91 -6.59
C ARG A 60 -3.71 -27.28 -7.96
N GLU A 61 -4.55 -26.35 -8.39
CA GLU A 61 -4.46 -25.68 -9.69
C GLU A 61 -3.23 -24.77 -9.79
N ILE A 62 -2.82 -24.12 -8.69
CA ILE A 62 -1.64 -23.24 -8.66
C ILE A 62 -0.33 -23.99 -8.98
N ASN A 63 -0.27 -25.32 -8.82
CA ASN A 63 0.87 -26.10 -9.28
C ASN A 63 0.97 -26.20 -10.81
N ASN A 64 -0.12 -25.92 -11.53
CA ASN A 64 -0.10 -25.78 -12.98
C ASN A 64 0.38 -24.37 -13.36
N PRO A 65 1.43 -24.24 -14.21
CA PRO A 65 2.00 -22.95 -14.59
C PRO A 65 1.01 -21.93 -15.19
N GLU A 66 0.08 -22.38 -16.03
CA GLU A 66 -0.91 -21.51 -16.68
C GLU A 66 -1.92 -21.01 -15.66
N LYS A 67 -2.42 -21.91 -14.80
CA LYS A 67 -3.38 -21.57 -13.73
C LYS A 67 -2.80 -20.66 -12.67
N LYS A 68 -1.53 -20.89 -12.30
CA LYS A 68 -0.78 -19.97 -11.45
C LYS A 68 -0.73 -18.57 -12.05
N GLN A 69 -0.42 -18.48 -13.35
CA GLN A 69 -0.32 -17.19 -14.03
C GLN A 69 -1.67 -16.48 -14.12
N GLU A 70 -2.75 -17.19 -14.44
CA GLU A 70 -4.12 -16.67 -14.41
C GLU A 70 -4.49 -16.11 -13.03
N PHE A 71 -4.22 -16.88 -11.97
CA PHE A 71 -4.48 -16.48 -10.59
C PHE A 71 -3.71 -15.22 -10.20
N MET A 72 -2.40 -15.20 -10.43
CA MET A 72 -1.57 -14.05 -10.09
C MET A 72 -1.99 -12.81 -10.87
N GLN A 73 -2.28 -12.94 -12.17
CA GLN A 73 -2.72 -11.81 -12.99
C GLN A 73 -4.06 -11.24 -12.50
N PHE A 74 -5.00 -12.09 -12.13
CA PHE A 74 -6.28 -11.66 -11.56
C PHE A 74 -6.09 -10.76 -10.33
N TRP A 75 -5.20 -11.15 -9.42
CA TRP A 75 -4.94 -10.40 -8.18
C TRP A 75 -4.11 -9.13 -8.40
N LEU A 76 -3.18 -9.14 -9.36
CA LEU A 76 -2.48 -7.93 -9.78
C LEU A 76 -3.48 -6.90 -10.36
N ASP A 77 -4.39 -7.36 -11.22
CA ASP A 77 -5.45 -6.52 -11.76
C ASP A 77 -6.41 -6.04 -10.67
N TYR A 78 -6.72 -6.89 -9.68
CA TYR A 78 -7.50 -6.50 -8.51
C TYR A 78 -6.82 -5.35 -7.75
N LEU A 79 -5.55 -5.50 -7.39
CA LEU A 79 -4.78 -4.46 -6.68
C LEU A 79 -4.77 -3.14 -7.46
N LYS A 80 -4.52 -3.21 -8.78
CA LYS A 80 -4.47 -2.02 -9.63
C LYS A 80 -5.82 -1.30 -9.72
N ARG A 81 -6.93 -2.04 -9.82
CA ARG A 81 -8.27 -1.45 -9.98
C ARG A 81 -8.88 -1.00 -8.66
N LYS A 82 -8.66 -1.76 -7.59
CA LYS A 82 -9.35 -1.58 -6.31
C LYS A 82 -8.55 -0.76 -5.32
N GLN A 83 -7.21 -0.80 -5.41
CA GLN A 83 -6.29 -0.12 -4.49
C GLN A 83 -6.77 -0.28 -3.03
N PRO A 84 -6.84 -1.51 -2.51
CA PRO A 84 -7.43 -1.74 -1.19
C PRO A 84 -6.61 -1.08 -0.08
N GLU A 85 -7.20 -0.97 1.11
CA GLU A 85 -6.46 -0.59 2.33
C GLU A 85 -5.30 -1.55 2.62
N TYR A 86 -4.31 -1.08 3.39
CA TYR A 86 -3.07 -1.80 3.65
C TYR A 86 -3.29 -3.24 4.15
N GLY A 87 -4.28 -3.47 5.02
CA GLY A 87 -4.53 -4.78 5.61
C GLY A 87 -4.84 -5.89 4.60
N LEU A 88 -5.57 -5.57 3.53
CA LEU A 88 -5.84 -6.48 2.43
C LEU A 88 -4.71 -6.47 1.40
N GLU A 89 -4.13 -5.30 1.11
CA GLU A 89 -2.99 -5.17 0.21
C GLU A 89 -1.82 -6.08 0.62
N ILE A 90 -1.42 -6.05 1.91
CA ILE A 90 -0.30 -6.84 2.41
C ILE A 90 -0.57 -8.35 2.37
N GLN A 91 -1.82 -8.77 2.55
CA GLN A 91 -2.21 -10.19 2.44
C GLN A 91 -2.08 -10.68 1.00
N ILE A 92 -2.59 -9.90 0.03
CA ILE A 92 -2.44 -10.21 -1.39
C ILE A 92 -0.95 -10.19 -1.78
N ALA A 93 -0.20 -9.18 -1.33
CA ALA A 93 1.22 -9.04 -1.62
C ALA A 93 2.04 -10.26 -1.18
N ARG A 94 1.77 -10.79 0.02
CA ARG A 94 2.43 -11.99 0.56
C ARG A 94 2.17 -13.21 -0.32
N VAL A 95 0.90 -13.49 -0.61
CA VAL A 95 0.51 -14.62 -1.47
C VAL A 95 1.17 -14.50 -2.85
N LEU A 96 1.11 -13.33 -3.49
CA LEU A 96 1.69 -13.12 -4.81
C LEU A 96 3.21 -13.24 -4.80
N THR A 97 3.89 -12.71 -3.79
CA THR A 97 5.35 -12.77 -3.67
C THR A 97 5.82 -14.21 -3.44
N GLU A 98 5.14 -14.97 -2.57
CA GLU A 98 5.43 -16.39 -2.35
C GLU A 98 5.22 -17.20 -3.62
N LEU A 99 4.10 -17.00 -4.32
CA LEU A 99 3.85 -17.65 -5.60
C LEU A 99 4.92 -17.30 -6.64
N ASN A 100 5.33 -16.03 -6.74
CA ASN A 100 6.35 -15.60 -7.69
C ASN A 100 7.77 -16.04 -7.33
N SER A 101 8.00 -16.52 -6.10
CA SER A 101 9.30 -17.10 -5.71
C SER A 101 9.55 -18.44 -6.42
N LEU A 102 8.47 -19.17 -6.75
CA LEU A 102 8.51 -20.45 -7.44
C LEU A 102 8.50 -20.26 -8.97
N PRO A 103 9.20 -21.10 -9.77
CA PRO A 103 9.08 -21.08 -11.22
C PRO A 103 7.68 -21.53 -11.72
N PRO A 104 7.20 -21.04 -12.89
CA PRO A 104 7.74 -19.90 -13.62
C PRO A 104 7.43 -18.58 -12.90
N LYS A 105 8.33 -17.61 -13.06
CA LYS A 105 8.16 -16.25 -12.54
C LYS A 105 7.39 -15.40 -13.53
N ILE A 106 6.53 -14.53 -13.02
CA ILE A 106 5.87 -13.48 -13.79
C ILE A 106 6.75 -12.24 -13.78
N GLN A 107 7.03 -11.71 -14.97
CA GLN A 107 7.66 -10.40 -15.12
C GLN A 107 6.57 -9.35 -15.18
N ASN A 108 6.32 -8.67 -14.05
CA ASN A 108 5.39 -7.57 -13.95
C ASN A 108 5.99 -6.52 -12.99
N PRO A 109 6.11 -5.23 -13.38
CA PRO A 109 6.69 -4.19 -12.52
C PRO A 109 6.03 -4.06 -11.15
N GLN A 110 4.73 -4.38 -11.05
CA GLN A 110 4.01 -4.36 -9.77
C GLN A 110 4.54 -5.43 -8.80
N MET A 111 5.10 -6.54 -9.30
CA MET A 111 5.73 -7.54 -8.42
C MET A 111 6.93 -6.98 -7.67
N ASP A 112 7.67 -6.03 -8.24
CA ASP A 112 8.80 -5.41 -7.56
C ASP A 112 8.31 -4.54 -6.38
N VAL A 113 7.22 -3.80 -6.57
CA VAL A 113 6.56 -3.02 -5.51
C VAL A 113 6.07 -3.93 -4.38
N LEU A 114 5.37 -5.03 -4.71
CA LEU A 114 4.87 -5.99 -3.72
C LEU A 114 6.00 -6.66 -2.95
N LYS A 115 7.09 -7.01 -3.64
CA LYS A 115 8.28 -7.58 -3.02
C LYS A 115 8.89 -6.61 -2.01
N VAL A 116 9.08 -5.34 -2.40
CA VAL A 116 9.58 -4.29 -1.49
C VAL A 116 8.67 -4.16 -0.27
N LEU A 117 7.36 -4.13 -0.47
CA LEU A 117 6.39 -4.04 0.62
C LEU A 117 6.48 -5.24 1.58
N CYS A 118 6.56 -6.47 1.05
CA CYS A 118 6.72 -7.69 1.84
C CYS A 118 8.03 -7.72 2.64
N GLU A 119 9.17 -7.44 2.01
CA GLU A 119 10.48 -7.47 2.66
C GLU A 119 10.57 -6.43 3.79
N ASN A 120 10.02 -5.23 3.58
CA ASN A 120 9.98 -4.19 4.61
C ASN A 120 9.00 -4.55 5.74
N LYS A 121 7.88 -5.23 5.44
CA LYS A 121 6.98 -5.76 6.46
C LYS A 121 7.62 -6.87 7.28
N GLU A 122 8.34 -7.79 6.65
CA GLU A 122 9.10 -8.84 7.34
C GLU A 122 10.16 -8.25 8.28
N PHE A 123 10.85 -7.19 7.85
CA PHE A 123 11.75 -6.45 8.72
C PHE A 123 11.01 -5.92 9.96
N LEU A 124 9.88 -5.22 9.80
CA LEU A 124 9.09 -4.71 10.93
C LEU A 124 8.57 -5.83 11.85
N ASP A 125 8.18 -6.98 11.28
CA ASP A 125 7.65 -8.14 12.01
C ASP A 125 8.74 -8.89 12.79
N SER A 126 9.98 -8.87 12.28
CA SER A 126 11.15 -9.37 13.00
C SER A 126 11.53 -8.51 14.21
N GLN A 127 11.06 -7.27 14.22
CA GLN A 127 11.15 -6.36 15.35
C GLN A 127 9.86 -6.43 16.19
N LYS A 128 9.55 -5.37 16.95
CA LYS A 128 8.34 -5.32 17.79
C LYS A 128 7.09 -4.80 17.07
N TYR A 129 7.12 -4.62 15.75
CA TYR A 129 6.11 -3.86 15.00
C TYR A 129 5.17 -4.75 14.15
N GLN A 130 4.79 -5.92 14.68
CA GLN A 130 4.03 -6.95 13.94
C GLN A 130 2.68 -6.48 13.36
N GLY A 131 2.04 -5.50 14.01
CA GLY A 131 0.77 -4.90 13.58
C GLY A 131 0.93 -3.55 12.87
N ALA A 132 2.14 -3.18 12.45
CA ALA A 132 2.36 -1.86 11.88
C ALA A 132 1.75 -1.70 10.47
N ILE A 133 1.19 -0.53 10.23
CA ILE A 133 0.66 -0.07 8.96
C ILE A 133 1.73 0.76 8.27
N ILE A 134 2.28 0.24 7.18
CA ILE A 134 3.28 0.97 6.40
C ILE A 134 2.56 2.06 5.62
N TYR A 135 3.02 3.30 5.71
CA TYR A 135 2.51 4.41 4.90
C TYR A 135 3.26 4.48 3.59
N HIS A 136 4.59 4.51 3.65
CA HIS A 136 5.44 4.57 2.48
C HIS A 136 6.81 3.96 2.73
N ILE A 137 7.43 3.53 1.62
CA ILE A 137 8.81 3.05 1.53
C ILE A 137 9.45 3.83 0.39
N LEU A 138 10.48 4.60 0.71
CA LEU A 138 11.28 5.34 -0.25
C LEU A 138 12.57 4.58 -0.53
N LYS A 139 13.08 4.70 -1.75
CA LYS A 139 14.35 4.15 -2.18
C LYS A 139 15.29 5.25 -2.67
N MET A 140 16.57 5.09 -2.39
CA MET A 140 17.64 5.86 -3.00
C MET A 140 18.70 4.90 -3.52
N GLU A 141 19.01 5.02 -4.81
CA GLU A 141 20.11 4.30 -5.44
C GLU A 141 21.41 5.00 -5.05
N ALA A 142 22.21 4.36 -4.19
CA ALA A 142 23.49 4.87 -3.76
C ALA A 142 24.57 3.82 -4.00
N HIS A 143 25.60 4.17 -4.78
CA HIS A 143 26.76 3.31 -5.05
C HIS A 143 26.43 1.91 -5.62
N GLY A 144 25.30 1.78 -6.33
CA GLY A 144 24.86 0.51 -6.92
C GLY A 144 24.05 -0.38 -5.98
N GLU A 145 23.72 0.08 -4.77
CA GLU A 145 22.82 -0.57 -3.83
C GLU A 145 21.59 0.30 -3.55
N ASP A 146 20.42 -0.33 -3.48
CA ASP A 146 19.19 0.34 -3.06
C ASP A 146 19.17 0.48 -1.53
N THR A 147 19.05 1.71 -1.06
CA THR A 147 18.80 2.01 0.35
C THR A 147 17.34 2.37 0.54
N TYR A 148 16.69 1.74 1.53
CA TYR A 148 15.27 1.97 1.82
C TYR A 148 15.10 2.79 3.10
N GLN A 149 14.16 3.72 3.04
CA GLN A 149 13.69 4.53 4.16
C GLN A 149 12.17 4.50 4.20
N GLY A 150 11.61 3.86 5.22
CA GLY A 150 10.17 3.71 5.38
C GLY A 150 9.62 4.48 6.57
N LEU A 151 8.30 4.67 6.54
CA LEU A 151 7.48 5.19 7.63
C LEU A 151 6.30 4.24 7.87
N ALA A 152 6.03 3.90 9.12
CA ALA A 152 4.88 3.08 9.50
C ALA A 152 4.26 3.56 10.80
N GLU A 153 2.94 3.45 10.91
CA GLU A 153 2.19 3.60 12.15
C GLU A 153 2.15 2.28 12.91
N TYR A 154 2.25 2.31 14.24
CA TYR A 154 2.05 1.15 15.09
C TYR A 154 1.43 1.53 16.44
N GLY A 155 0.66 0.62 17.04
CA GLY A 155 -0.06 0.94 18.26
C GLY A 155 -1.16 1.98 18.03
N GLN A 156 -1.48 2.79 19.04
CA GLN A 156 -2.57 3.77 18.95
C GLN A 156 -2.12 5.18 18.57
N ASP A 157 -0.86 5.54 18.84
CA ASP A 157 -0.38 6.92 18.72
C ASP A 157 1.10 7.01 18.36
N ARG A 158 1.68 5.95 17.77
CA ARG A 158 3.11 5.88 17.49
C ARG A 158 3.40 5.67 16.01
N ALA A 159 4.51 6.25 15.59
CA ALA A 159 5.09 6.02 14.29
C ALA A 159 6.55 5.58 14.44
N VAL A 160 7.00 4.83 13.45
CA VAL A 160 8.39 4.41 13.32
C VAL A 160 8.89 4.78 11.93
N SER A 161 9.99 5.53 11.91
CA SER A 161 10.84 5.67 10.72
C SER A 161 11.87 4.54 10.75
N PHE A 162 12.05 3.83 9.64
CA PHE A 162 12.88 2.64 9.62
C PHE A 162 13.72 2.52 8.35
N SER A 163 14.88 1.88 8.46
CA SER A 163 15.75 1.55 7.34
C SER A 163 16.25 0.12 7.53
N PRO A 164 15.76 -0.85 6.73
CA PRO A 164 16.19 -2.24 6.84
C PRO A 164 17.68 -2.43 6.58
N SER A 165 18.24 -1.78 5.56
CA SER A 165 19.66 -1.88 5.21
C SER A 165 20.55 -1.37 6.36
N ALA A 166 20.19 -0.24 6.97
CA ALA A 166 20.90 0.31 8.11
C ALA A 166 20.55 -0.38 9.45
N HIS A 167 19.61 -1.33 9.46
CA HIS A 167 19.07 -1.97 10.67
C HIS A 167 18.66 -0.95 11.75
N LYS A 168 18.05 0.16 11.31
CA LYS A 168 17.76 1.32 12.15
C LYS A 168 16.26 1.56 12.25
N THR A 169 15.79 1.85 13.45
CA THR A 169 14.42 2.32 13.71
C THR A 169 14.46 3.55 14.61
N VAL A 170 13.54 4.48 14.38
CA VAL A 170 13.37 5.70 15.17
C VAL A 170 11.89 5.88 15.47
N GLU A 171 11.52 5.82 16.74
CA GLU A 171 10.15 5.90 17.22
C GLU A 171 9.78 7.33 17.64
N PHE A 172 8.56 7.73 17.35
CA PHE A 172 7.99 9.00 17.77
C PHE A 172 6.46 8.90 17.90
N ASN A 173 5.84 9.93 18.48
CA ASN A 173 4.39 10.02 18.48
C ASN A 173 3.91 10.34 17.05
N ILE A 174 2.81 9.74 16.61
CA ILE A 174 2.26 9.90 15.25
C ILE A 174 1.99 11.38 14.91
N GLY A 175 1.69 12.23 15.90
CA GLY A 175 1.54 13.68 15.70
C GLY A 175 2.82 14.42 15.27
N TYR A 176 3.97 13.75 15.32
CA TYR A 176 5.26 14.27 14.79
C TYR A 176 5.66 13.62 13.46
N ALA A 177 4.80 12.78 12.87
CA ALA A 177 5.02 12.11 11.59
C ALA A 177 4.74 13.05 10.40
N TYR A 178 5.31 14.26 10.42
CA TYR A 178 5.05 15.27 9.39
C TYR A 178 5.38 14.74 7.99
N THR A 179 4.37 14.69 7.11
CA THR A 179 4.53 14.25 5.72
C THR A 179 5.57 15.12 5.02
N ASP A 180 5.59 16.43 5.31
CA ASP A 180 6.61 17.36 4.81
C ASP A 180 8.04 16.87 5.05
N LYS A 181 8.35 16.37 6.24
CA LYS A 181 9.70 15.90 6.58
C LYS A 181 9.98 14.49 6.08
N TYR A 182 9.04 13.55 6.29
CA TYR A 182 9.28 12.12 6.10
C TYR A 182 8.91 11.60 4.72
N LEU A 183 8.25 12.42 3.89
CA LEU A 183 7.96 12.12 2.49
C LEU A 183 8.54 13.20 1.59
N PHE A 184 8.01 14.44 1.63
CA PHE A 184 8.37 15.46 0.65
C PHE A 184 9.85 15.86 0.74
N GLY A 185 10.39 16.08 1.94
CA GLY A 185 11.80 16.40 2.12
C GLY A 185 12.73 15.30 1.60
N LEU A 186 12.40 14.02 1.81
CA LEU A 186 13.19 12.92 1.27
C LEU A 186 13.09 12.84 -0.26
N LEU A 187 11.94 13.14 -0.85
CA LEU A 187 11.82 13.25 -2.31
C LEU A 187 12.72 14.35 -2.87
N GLU A 188 12.78 15.52 -2.22
CA GLU A 188 13.71 16.60 -2.61
C GLU A 188 15.18 16.21 -2.48
N GLU A 189 15.51 15.36 -1.51
CA GLU A 189 16.86 14.80 -1.33
C GLU A 189 17.22 13.74 -2.38
N GLY A 190 16.28 13.38 -3.28
CA GLY A 190 16.50 12.46 -4.40
C GLY A 190 16.02 11.04 -4.15
N TYR A 191 15.32 10.77 -3.05
CA TYR A 191 14.62 9.51 -2.88
C TYR A 191 13.45 9.40 -3.87
N LYS A 192 13.09 8.17 -4.22
CA LYS A 192 11.91 7.85 -5.03
C LYS A 192 10.95 6.98 -4.23
N ILE A 193 9.66 7.06 -4.51
CA ILE A 193 8.68 6.15 -3.90
C ILE A 193 8.89 4.75 -4.48
N ALA A 194 9.20 3.79 -3.61
CA ALA A 194 9.29 2.37 -3.97
C ALA A 194 7.96 1.66 -3.74
N ALA A 195 7.25 2.01 -2.67
CA ALA A 195 5.88 1.60 -2.39
C ALA A 195 5.20 2.67 -1.53
N MET A 196 3.90 2.88 -1.74
CA MET A 196 3.09 3.76 -0.90
C MET A 196 1.67 3.20 -0.86
N THR A 197 1.13 3.05 0.35
CA THR A 197 -0.18 2.46 0.59
C THR A 197 -1.26 3.52 0.51
N MET A 198 -2.52 3.11 0.38
CA MET A 198 -3.63 4.07 0.38
C MET A 198 -3.77 4.81 1.72
N ASP A 199 -3.37 4.19 2.83
CA ASP A 199 -3.28 4.82 4.14
C ASP A 199 -2.21 5.95 4.16
N GLY A 200 -1.04 5.70 3.56
CA GLY A 200 -0.03 6.74 3.39
C GLY A 200 -0.47 7.87 2.46
N HIS A 201 -1.22 7.55 1.39
CA HIS A 201 -1.79 8.56 0.51
C HIS A 201 -2.85 9.41 1.20
N LEU A 202 -3.70 8.79 2.03
CA LEU A 202 -4.68 9.50 2.85
C LEU A 202 -3.97 10.52 3.77
N ASP A 203 -2.95 10.09 4.52
CA ASP A 203 -2.17 10.96 5.41
C ASP A 203 -1.58 12.18 4.67
N ALA A 204 -0.90 11.93 3.55
CA ALA A 204 -0.31 12.99 2.74
C ALA A 204 -1.36 13.96 2.14
N TRP A 205 -2.52 13.44 1.73
CA TRP A 205 -3.60 14.26 1.19
C TRP A 205 -4.26 15.11 2.27
N GLU A 206 -4.43 14.59 3.48
CA GLU A 206 -4.92 15.36 4.62
C GLU A 206 -3.97 16.49 5.01
N GLU A 207 -2.66 16.24 5.05
CA GLU A 207 -1.67 17.27 5.39
C GLU A 207 -1.66 18.40 4.34
N LEU A 208 -1.60 18.06 3.06
CA LEU A 208 -1.64 19.04 1.96
C LEU A 208 -2.96 19.82 1.93
N SER A 209 -4.08 19.16 2.23
CA SER A 209 -5.40 19.79 2.32
C SER A 209 -5.49 20.77 3.50
N ARG A 210 -4.91 20.39 4.64
CA ARG A 210 -4.97 21.17 5.89
C ARG A 210 -4.15 22.45 5.81
N TRP A 211 -2.95 22.37 5.23
CA TRP A 211 -2.01 23.49 5.21
C TRP A 211 -2.03 24.29 3.90
N GLY A 212 -2.47 23.68 2.80
CA GLY A 212 -2.37 24.23 1.45
C GLY A 212 -1.06 23.82 0.77
N ILE A 213 -1.13 23.55 -0.53
CA ILE A 213 -0.02 22.95 -1.30
C ILE A 213 1.17 23.90 -1.32
N GLY A 214 0.94 25.20 -1.56
CA GLY A 214 1.97 26.22 -1.61
C GLY A 214 2.59 26.59 -0.26
N ALA A 215 1.98 26.16 0.87
CA ALA A 215 2.47 26.45 2.21
C ALA A 215 3.49 25.40 2.72
N ILE A 216 3.55 24.24 2.07
CA ILE A 216 4.52 23.19 2.40
C ILE A 216 5.94 23.66 2.04
N PRO A 217 6.92 23.56 2.96
CA PRO A 217 8.31 23.94 2.71
C PRO A 217 8.96 23.21 1.52
N HIS A 218 8.84 21.87 1.46
CA HIS A 218 9.52 21.04 0.47
C HIS A 218 8.72 20.96 -0.85
N LYS A 219 8.69 22.07 -1.60
CA LYS A 219 7.86 22.28 -2.81
C LYS A 219 8.20 21.35 -3.98
N MET A 220 9.47 21.06 -4.21
CA MET A 220 9.89 20.12 -5.26
C MET A 220 9.45 18.70 -4.89
N GLY A 221 9.54 18.33 -3.61
CA GLY A 221 9.10 17.02 -3.14
C GLY A 221 7.59 16.84 -3.23
N VAL A 222 6.83 17.92 -2.97
CA VAL A 222 5.39 17.95 -3.26
C VAL A 222 5.11 17.79 -4.75
N ALA A 223 5.88 18.45 -5.62
CA ALA A 223 5.70 18.32 -7.07
C ALA A 223 5.96 16.88 -7.55
N ASP A 224 7.05 16.25 -7.08
CA ASP A 224 7.40 14.86 -7.39
C ASP A 224 6.32 13.89 -6.87
N TYR A 225 5.79 14.14 -5.67
CA TYR A 225 4.69 13.35 -5.12
C TYR A 225 3.40 13.48 -5.95
N LEU A 226 3.03 14.70 -6.36
CA LEU A 226 1.84 14.93 -7.19
C LEU A 226 1.98 14.31 -8.59
N GLU A 227 3.20 14.27 -9.14
CA GLU A 227 3.50 13.53 -10.37
C GLU A 227 3.32 12.03 -10.16
N TYR A 228 3.90 11.47 -9.09
CA TYR A 228 3.69 10.06 -8.72
C TYR A 228 2.20 9.72 -8.58
N CYS A 229 1.40 10.57 -7.93
CA CYS A 229 -0.04 10.36 -7.82
C CYS A 229 -0.72 10.29 -9.20
N LYS A 230 -0.35 11.14 -10.15
CA LYS A 230 -0.91 11.10 -11.51
C LYS A 230 -0.55 9.82 -12.25
N GLU A 231 0.72 9.45 -12.22
CA GLU A 231 1.22 8.25 -12.90
C GLU A 231 0.58 6.97 -12.37
N ASN A 232 0.25 6.95 -11.07
CA ASN A 232 -0.33 5.80 -10.37
C ASN A 232 -1.85 5.88 -10.20
N ASN A 233 -2.52 6.86 -10.83
CA ASN A 233 -3.98 7.07 -10.76
C ASN A 233 -4.52 7.24 -9.32
N ILE A 234 -3.73 7.87 -8.45
CA ILE A 234 -4.15 8.24 -7.10
C ILE A 234 -4.99 9.51 -7.17
N SER A 235 -6.23 9.42 -6.71
CA SER A 235 -7.21 10.51 -6.72
C SER A 235 -8.03 10.51 -5.43
N ALA A 236 -8.72 11.63 -5.13
CA ALA A 236 -9.64 11.70 -3.99
C ALA A 236 -10.70 10.57 -4.03
N ALA A 237 -11.18 10.23 -5.23
CA ALA A 237 -12.14 9.15 -5.40
C ALA A 237 -11.51 7.76 -5.13
N ALA A 238 -10.26 7.54 -5.53
CA ALA A 238 -9.54 6.30 -5.24
C ALA A 238 -9.29 6.16 -3.73
N ILE A 239 -8.84 7.23 -3.06
CA ILE A 239 -8.64 7.25 -1.60
C ILE A 239 -9.96 6.97 -0.89
N LYS A 240 -11.04 7.66 -1.25
CA LYS A 240 -12.36 7.41 -0.66
C LYS A 240 -12.84 5.97 -0.88
N ALA A 241 -12.62 5.41 -2.05
CA ALA A 241 -13.02 4.03 -2.35
C ALA A 241 -12.23 3.01 -1.54
N ALA A 242 -10.94 3.28 -1.28
CA ALA A 242 -10.04 2.40 -0.54
C ALA A 242 -10.24 2.47 0.98
N THR A 243 -10.31 3.68 1.53
CA THR A 243 -10.23 3.92 2.98
C THR A 243 -11.58 4.30 3.59
N GLY A 244 -12.56 4.66 2.76
CA GLY A 244 -13.87 5.18 3.18
C GLY A 244 -13.86 6.66 3.57
N TRP A 245 -12.69 7.32 3.58
CA TRP A 245 -12.54 8.72 4.02
C TRP A 245 -12.59 9.70 2.86
N GLU A 246 -13.31 10.81 3.03
CA GLU A 246 -13.32 11.90 2.06
C GLU A 246 -12.11 12.81 2.24
N VAL A 247 -11.43 13.11 1.13
CA VAL A 247 -10.31 14.06 1.06
C VAL A 247 -10.56 15.12 -0.01
N LEU A 248 -9.93 16.28 0.10
CA LEU A 248 -10.00 17.31 -0.93
C LEU A 248 -9.26 16.88 -2.20
N ASP A 249 -9.73 17.34 -3.35
CA ASP A 249 -9.08 17.09 -4.63
C ASP A 249 -7.84 17.99 -4.78
N LEU A 250 -6.66 17.43 -4.49
CA LEU A 250 -5.40 18.17 -4.55
C LEU A 250 -5.09 18.74 -5.93
N PHE A 251 -5.53 18.09 -7.02
CA PHE A 251 -5.27 18.60 -8.37
C PHE A 251 -6.10 19.86 -8.64
N LYS A 252 -7.36 19.87 -8.22
CA LYS A 252 -8.19 21.08 -8.26
C LYS A 252 -7.63 22.17 -7.35
N MET A 253 -7.17 21.83 -6.14
CA MET A 253 -6.52 22.79 -5.25
C MET A 253 -5.28 23.42 -5.88
N ALA A 254 -4.40 22.61 -6.48
CA ALA A 254 -3.18 23.10 -7.13
C ALA A 254 -3.48 24.06 -8.29
N GLU A 255 -4.55 23.81 -9.04
CA GLU A 255 -5.01 24.72 -10.10
C GLU A 255 -5.52 26.05 -9.55
N LEU A 256 -6.31 26.01 -8.46
CA LEU A 256 -6.83 27.21 -7.80
C LEU A 256 -5.70 28.07 -7.21
N GLU A 257 -4.74 27.45 -6.52
CA GLU A 257 -3.58 28.17 -5.96
C GLU A 257 -2.71 28.82 -7.05
N LYS A 258 -2.58 28.17 -8.22
CA LYS A 258 -1.91 28.75 -9.39
C LYS A 258 -2.66 29.96 -9.95
N GLN A 259 -3.99 29.92 -9.98
CA GLN A 259 -4.80 31.05 -10.43
C GLN A 259 -4.73 32.23 -9.45
N ASP A 260 -4.83 31.97 -8.15
CA ASP A 260 -4.72 32.98 -7.10
C ASP A 260 -3.35 33.66 -7.07
N SER A 261 -2.28 32.87 -7.22
CA SER A 261 -0.91 33.39 -7.31
C SER A 261 -0.67 34.18 -8.60
N ALA A 262 -1.30 33.83 -9.72
CA ALA A 262 -1.23 34.59 -10.96
C ALA A 262 -2.03 35.92 -10.91
N TYR A 263 -3.05 36.01 -10.05
CA TYR A 263 -3.88 37.22 -9.92
C TYR A 263 -3.29 38.26 -8.94
N LYS A 264 -2.55 37.82 -7.91
CA LYS A 264 -1.88 38.70 -6.93
C LYS A 264 -0.79 39.66 -7.46
N PRO A 265 0.04 39.37 -8.48
CA PRO A 265 1.07 40.32 -8.97
C PRO A 265 0.49 41.63 -9.55
N HIS A 266 -0.79 41.65 -9.95
CA HIS A 266 -1.43 42.85 -10.50
C HIS A 266 -2.00 43.82 -9.43
N LEU A 267 -2.08 43.40 -8.17
CA LEU A 267 -2.55 44.24 -7.07
C LEU A 267 -1.39 44.95 -6.34
N GLU A 268 -0.23 44.32 -6.22
CA GLU A 268 0.95 44.92 -5.58
C GLU A 268 1.62 46.00 -6.44
N SER A 269 1.46 45.95 -7.77
CA SER A 269 1.95 46.99 -8.69
C SER A 269 1.11 48.28 -8.69
N ARG A 270 -0.12 48.25 -8.14
CA ARG A 270 -0.99 49.44 -8.04
C ARG A 270 -0.82 50.24 -6.75
N HIS A 271 -0.12 49.71 -5.76
CA HIS A 271 0.09 50.38 -4.47
C HIS A 271 1.45 51.11 -4.33
N ASN A 272 2.38 50.93 -5.27
CA ASN A 272 3.68 51.63 -5.28
C ASN A 272 3.72 52.87 -6.20
N SER A 273 2.57 53.48 -6.48
CA SER A 273 2.48 54.75 -7.22
C SER A 273 1.68 55.77 -6.41
N ARG A 274 2.24 56.24 -5.30
CA ARG A 274 1.87 57.50 -4.65
C ARG A 274 3.09 58.16 -4.03
#